data_AF-A0A935ZHN0-F1
#
_entry.id   AF-A0A935ZHN0-F1
#
_cell.length_a   1.000
_cell.length_b   1.000
_cell.length_c   1.000
_cell.angle_alpha   90.00
_cell.angle_beta   90.00
_cell.angle_gamma   90.00
#
_symmetry.space_group_name_H-M   'P 1'
#
loop_
_entity.id
_entity.type
_entity.pdbx_description
1 polymer ?
#
loop_
_entity_poly.entity_id
_entity_poly.type
_entity_poly.pdbx_seq_one_letter_code
_entity_poly.pdbx_strand_id
1 'polypeptide(L)'
;MAITRAWLAGLRAQLGCSAGDEHSFVVLSNQAFAPKAIVAQCTSDPVAASRLFAVFEPDGANGDLDPQRFRLAAWDPDHAQYRRYQVAPRDGALTVAVEPEFCGSCHGGPFEIEAWTPIMNEMTNPWAQWNAEPGFESFAFATSFPADAGGPVYDGLTQAGRLDSAANLEPIVRAAIDRTTAARVQRRGDAPSLDAAAALVRPVFCDENANYVSEVHDTGELRQSAVLDPGLVRALAQVEPENGWSFPLDDTLVLPPPAAGEALVMIAVRGETTLQMEQALRSRGVLAAIDVLRVRALDWQHPFDSELRCGLWHEALARAHAGGLDPADYADAAGLARALFDDALVVGGGASLADAGTRVVALADAGDAAAVAELRAGRLDALAQTPAALGDAIEAWLASVATPAGRDALATERVRRGCSARRRFPIAPLIPGTQACP
;
A
#
# COMPACT_ATOMS: atom_id res chain seq x y z
N MET A 1 23.96 -23.07 -8.08
CA MET A 1 23.47 -23.70 -6.83
C MET A 1 24.43 -23.62 -5.63
N ALA A 2 25.70 -24.07 -5.72
CA ALA A 2 26.62 -24.08 -4.57
C ALA A 2 26.89 -22.67 -3.99
N ILE A 3 27.04 -21.67 -4.86
CA ILE A 3 27.26 -20.26 -4.47
C ILE A 3 26.06 -19.71 -3.71
N THR A 4 24.84 -19.91 -4.21
CA THR A 4 23.59 -19.46 -3.57
C THR A 4 23.38 -20.10 -2.20
N ARG A 5 23.63 -21.42 -2.07
CA ARG A 5 23.52 -22.12 -0.78
C ARG A 5 24.57 -21.63 0.23
N ALA A 6 25.81 -21.42 -0.21
CA ALA A 6 26.86 -20.92 0.67
C ALA A 6 26.58 -19.48 1.14
N TRP A 7 26.09 -18.63 0.24
CA TRP A 7 25.72 -17.25 0.55
C TRP A 7 24.54 -17.19 1.54
N LEU A 8 23.45 -17.91 1.28
CA LEU A 8 22.30 -17.98 2.18
C LEU A 8 22.67 -18.56 3.55
N ALA A 9 23.49 -19.61 3.60
CA ALA A 9 23.98 -20.17 4.86
C ALA A 9 24.85 -19.18 5.65
N GLY A 10 25.71 -18.42 4.98
CA GLY A 10 26.52 -17.38 5.62
C GLY A 10 25.68 -16.23 6.17
N LEU A 11 24.72 -15.76 5.37
CA LEU A 11 23.75 -14.74 5.77
C LEU A 11 22.94 -15.18 7.00
N ARG A 12 22.41 -16.40 6.97
CA ARG A 12 21.69 -17.01 8.10
C ARG A 12 22.52 -17.04 9.38
N ALA A 13 23.79 -17.43 9.27
CA ALA A 13 24.72 -17.45 10.41
C ALA A 13 24.97 -16.04 10.96
N GLN A 14 25.07 -15.02 10.10
CA GLN A 14 25.20 -13.62 10.52
C GLN A 14 23.93 -13.09 11.21
N LEU A 15 22.75 -13.49 10.74
CA LEU A 15 21.46 -13.12 11.34
C LEU A 15 21.14 -13.91 12.62
N GLY A 16 21.90 -14.96 12.92
CA GLY A 16 21.68 -15.82 14.09
C GLY A 16 20.47 -16.74 13.97
N CYS A 17 19.95 -16.99 12.74
CA CYS A 17 18.80 -17.86 12.55
C CYS A 17 19.20 -19.35 12.58
N SER A 18 18.27 -20.22 12.96
CA SER A 18 18.51 -21.67 12.96
C SER A 18 18.58 -22.24 11.53
N ALA A 19 19.26 -23.38 11.34
CA ALA A 19 19.53 -23.94 10.02
C ALA A 19 18.28 -24.37 9.21
N GLY A 20 17.14 -24.55 9.86
CA GLY A 20 15.85 -24.86 9.22
C GLY A 20 14.95 -23.64 9.07
N ASP A 21 15.40 -22.45 9.47
CA ASP A 21 14.58 -21.24 9.52
C ASP A 21 14.81 -20.34 8.30
N GLU A 22 14.75 -20.98 7.13
CA GLU A 22 14.88 -20.36 5.82
C GLU A 22 13.78 -20.91 4.93
N HIS A 23 12.90 -20.02 4.47
CA HIS A 23 11.88 -20.36 3.49
C HIS A 23 12.01 -19.53 2.24
N SER A 24 11.64 -20.16 1.14
CA SER A 24 11.40 -19.50 -0.14
C SER A 24 9.91 -19.37 -0.36
N PHE A 25 9.55 -18.32 -1.08
CA PHE A 25 8.20 -18.02 -1.51
C PHE A 25 8.28 -17.70 -2.99
N VAL A 26 7.39 -18.27 -3.79
CA VAL A 26 7.29 -17.91 -5.19
C VAL A 26 6.08 -17.02 -5.39
N VAL A 27 6.32 -15.86 -5.98
CA VAL A 27 5.29 -14.93 -6.41
C VAL A 27 5.42 -14.78 -7.92
N LEU A 28 4.32 -14.79 -8.66
CA LEU A 28 4.39 -14.47 -10.09
C LEU A 28 4.57 -12.96 -10.25
N SER A 29 5.27 -12.54 -11.30
CA SER A 29 5.40 -11.13 -11.67
C SER A 29 4.15 -10.67 -12.41
N ASN A 30 3.76 -9.43 -12.14
CA ASN A 30 2.74 -8.72 -12.89
C ASN A 30 3.05 -8.57 -14.38
N GLN A 31 4.32 -8.68 -14.76
CA GLN A 31 4.78 -8.68 -16.14
C GLN A 31 5.00 -10.12 -16.61
N ALA A 32 4.19 -10.55 -17.58
CA ALA A 32 4.29 -11.86 -18.23
C ALA A 32 4.21 -13.08 -17.30
N PHE A 33 3.72 -12.93 -16.06
CA PHE A 33 3.61 -14.03 -15.08
C PHE A 33 4.95 -14.72 -14.77
N ALA A 34 6.08 -14.03 -14.97
CA ALA A 34 7.40 -14.59 -14.70
C ALA A 34 7.58 -14.83 -13.19
N PRO A 35 7.97 -16.03 -12.72
CA PRO A 35 8.14 -16.27 -11.30
C PRO A 35 9.28 -15.45 -10.70
N LYS A 36 9.04 -14.90 -9.52
CA LYS A 36 10.03 -14.27 -8.65
C LYS A 36 10.13 -15.13 -7.38
N ALA A 37 11.31 -15.66 -7.11
CA ALA A 37 11.56 -16.34 -5.85
C ALA A 37 12.08 -15.34 -4.81
N ILE A 38 11.34 -15.21 -3.71
CA ILE A 38 11.69 -14.43 -2.54
C ILE A 38 12.21 -15.43 -1.50
N VAL A 39 13.36 -15.14 -0.90
CA VAL A 39 13.91 -15.92 0.20
C VAL A 39 13.98 -15.04 1.43
N ALA A 40 13.45 -15.55 2.54
CA ALA A 40 13.58 -14.95 3.86
C ALA A 40 14.29 -15.92 4.82
N GLN A 41 14.99 -15.34 5.78
CA GLN A 41 15.68 -16.04 6.87
C GLN A 41 14.93 -15.75 8.17
N CYS A 42 15.15 -16.52 9.24
CA CYS A 42 14.53 -16.28 10.55
C CYS A 42 12.97 -16.32 10.49
N THR A 43 12.41 -17.11 9.58
CA THR A 43 10.97 -17.18 9.26
C THR A 43 10.05 -17.59 10.41
N SER A 44 10.59 -18.17 11.48
CA SER A 44 9.88 -18.49 12.73
C SER A 44 9.47 -17.25 13.52
N ASP A 45 10.10 -16.09 13.27
CA ASP A 45 9.72 -14.79 13.78
C ASP A 45 9.57 -13.79 12.61
N PRO A 46 8.34 -13.42 12.23
CA PRO A 46 8.09 -12.45 11.16
C PRO A 46 8.86 -11.12 11.34
N VAL A 47 9.08 -10.66 12.57
CA VAL A 47 9.82 -9.43 12.85
C VAL A 47 11.30 -9.61 12.57
N ALA A 48 11.88 -10.77 12.88
CA ALA A 48 13.26 -11.09 12.52
C ALA A 48 13.40 -11.30 11.00
N ALA A 49 12.48 -12.05 10.38
CA ALA A 49 12.49 -12.31 8.95
C ALA A 49 12.32 -11.06 8.10
N SER A 50 11.56 -10.08 8.58
CA SER A 50 11.40 -8.80 7.88
C SER A 50 12.71 -8.03 7.69
N ARG A 51 13.77 -8.34 8.44
CA ARG A 51 15.04 -7.59 8.38
C ARG A 51 15.74 -7.75 7.05
N LEU A 52 15.50 -8.83 6.32
CA LEU A 52 16.15 -9.05 5.04
C LEU A 52 15.33 -9.93 4.10
N PHE A 53 15.17 -9.45 2.87
CA PHE A 53 14.58 -10.19 1.77
C PHE A 53 15.60 -10.34 0.65
N ALA A 54 15.67 -11.53 0.06
CA ALA A 54 16.43 -11.78 -1.15
C ALA A 54 15.48 -12.15 -2.29
N VAL A 55 15.59 -11.46 -3.43
CA VAL A 55 14.74 -11.69 -4.60
C VAL A 55 15.62 -12.13 -5.77
N PHE A 56 15.42 -13.34 -6.25
CA PHE A 56 16.16 -13.90 -7.37
C PHE A 56 15.53 -13.48 -8.70
N GLU A 57 16.37 -13.09 -9.67
CA GLU A 57 15.92 -12.69 -11.00
C GLU A 57 15.88 -13.90 -11.95
N PRO A 58 14.94 -13.92 -12.92
CA PRO A 58 14.98 -14.89 -14.01
C PRO A 58 16.28 -14.79 -14.81
N ASP A 59 16.84 -15.94 -15.15
CA ASP A 59 17.82 -16.07 -16.22
C ASP A 59 17.07 -15.74 -17.52
N GLY A 60 17.50 -14.68 -18.22
CA GLY A 60 16.81 -14.17 -19.41
C GLY A 60 16.83 -15.10 -20.64
N ALA A 61 17.32 -16.34 -20.52
CA ALA A 61 17.51 -17.29 -21.62
C ALA A 61 16.83 -18.65 -21.43
N ASN A 62 16.57 -19.12 -20.20
CA ASN A 62 16.12 -20.51 -19.95
C ASN A 62 14.97 -20.68 -18.95
N GLY A 63 14.38 -19.61 -18.43
CA GLY A 63 13.29 -19.71 -17.46
C GLY A 63 13.70 -20.24 -16.06
N ASP A 64 14.98 -20.52 -15.82
CA ASP A 64 15.54 -20.74 -14.47
C ASP A 64 15.82 -19.39 -13.78
N LEU A 65 16.31 -19.40 -12.55
CA LEU A 65 16.77 -18.22 -11.80
C LEU A 65 18.28 -18.08 -11.87
N ASP A 66 18.77 -16.85 -12.01
CA ASP A 66 20.22 -16.59 -12.02
C ASP A 66 20.77 -16.61 -10.58
N PRO A 67 21.66 -17.57 -10.22
CA PRO A 67 22.17 -17.69 -8.86
C PRO A 67 23.18 -16.60 -8.49
N GLN A 68 23.62 -15.81 -9.46
CA GLN A 68 24.58 -14.72 -9.33
C GLN A 68 23.93 -13.34 -9.51
N ARG A 69 22.67 -13.29 -9.96
CA ARG A 69 21.87 -12.06 -10.04
C ARG A 69 20.69 -12.10 -9.09
N PHE A 70 20.80 -11.35 -8.00
CA PHE A 70 19.73 -11.23 -7.02
C PHE A 70 19.72 -9.85 -6.40
N ARG A 71 18.55 -9.46 -5.91
CA ARG A 71 18.33 -8.20 -5.20
C ARG A 71 18.17 -8.48 -3.72
N LEU A 72 18.63 -7.55 -2.90
CA LEU A 72 18.43 -7.59 -1.47
C LEU A 72 17.72 -6.33 -1.02
N ALA A 73 16.81 -6.51 -0.08
CA ALA A 73 16.31 -5.44 0.77
C ALA A 73 16.70 -5.77 2.20
N ALA A 74 17.49 -4.90 2.84
CA ALA A 74 17.99 -5.13 4.20
C ALA A 74 17.66 -3.94 5.10
N TRP A 75 17.18 -4.20 6.31
CA TRP A 75 16.97 -3.16 7.31
C TRP A 75 18.31 -2.63 7.82
N ASP A 76 18.50 -1.32 7.69
CA ASP A 76 19.62 -0.57 8.26
C ASP A 76 19.15 0.07 9.58
N PRO A 77 19.53 -0.49 10.74
CA PRO A 77 19.07 0.00 12.03
C PRO A 77 19.64 1.37 12.39
N ASP A 78 20.80 1.73 11.84
CA ASP A 78 21.47 3.00 12.14
C ASP A 78 20.76 4.18 11.48
N HIS A 79 20.15 3.93 10.32
CA HIS A 79 19.38 4.93 9.56
C HIS A 79 17.87 4.73 9.65
N ALA A 80 17.44 3.65 10.33
CA ALA A 80 16.06 3.23 10.49
C ALA A 80 15.28 3.19 9.16
N GLN A 81 15.86 2.56 8.14
CA GLN A 81 15.28 2.44 6.81
C GLN A 81 15.74 1.14 6.13
N TYR A 82 15.01 0.69 5.11
CA TYR A 82 15.49 -0.38 4.25
C TYR A 82 16.48 0.13 3.22
N ARG A 83 17.60 -0.58 3.09
CA ARG A 83 18.60 -0.41 2.04
C ARG A 83 18.42 -1.43 0.94
N ARG A 84 18.66 -1.02 -0.29
CA ARG A 84 18.50 -1.84 -1.49
C ARG A 84 19.85 -2.18 -2.08
N TYR A 85 20.01 -3.43 -2.48
CA TYR A 85 21.23 -3.90 -3.10
C TYR A 85 20.88 -4.72 -4.35
N GLN A 86 21.69 -4.58 -5.39
CA GLN A 86 21.69 -5.51 -6.51
C GLN A 86 23.04 -6.19 -6.55
N VAL A 87 23.03 -7.52 -6.52
CA VAL A 87 24.21 -8.35 -6.73
C VAL A 87 24.13 -8.87 -8.15
N ALA A 88 25.18 -8.64 -8.94
CA ALA A 88 25.28 -9.15 -10.30
C ALA A 88 26.75 -9.34 -10.71
N PRO A 89 27.05 -10.28 -11.64
CA PRO A 89 28.37 -10.39 -12.24
C PRO A 89 28.72 -9.14 -13.06
N ARG A 90 29.92 -8.60 -12.84
CA ARG A 90 30.54 -7.56 -13.67
C ARG A 90 32.04 -7.81 -13.76
N ASP A 91 32.58 -7.78 -14.97
CA ASP A 91 34.00 -8.00 -15.26
C ASP A 91 34.60 -9.28 -14.62
N GLY A 92 33.79 -10.36 -14.57
CA GLY A 92 34.20 -11.66 -14.02
C GLY A 92 34.14 -11.78 -12.48
N ALA A 93 33.67 -10.75 -11.77
CA ALA A 93 33.47 -10.77 -10.32
C ALA A 93 32.00 -10.48 -9.95
N LEU A 94 31.57 -10.93 -8.77
CA LEU A 94 30.31 -10.46 -8.20
C LEU A 94 30.48 -9.01 -7.72
N THR A 95 29.62 -8.13 -8.18
CA THR A 95 29.57 -6.73 -7.75
C THR A 95 28.27 -6.45 -7.03
N VAL A 96 28.32 -5.52 -6.08
CA VAL A 96 27.16 -5.06 -5.32
C VAL A 96 26.92 -3.60 -5.64
N ALA A 97 25.79 -3.29 -6.26
CA ALA A 97 25.29 -1.92 -6.37
C ALA A 97 24.42 -1.61 -5.16
N VAL A 98 24.64 -0.45 -4.53
CA VAL A 98 23.86 0.05 -3.38
C VAL A 98 22.88 1.10 -3.89
N GLU A 99 21.62 1.01 -3.49
CA GLU A 99 20.53 1.89 -3.93
C GLU A 99 20.48 2.10 -5.46
N PRO A 100 20.44 1.02 -6.27
CA PRO A 100 20.46 1.17 -7.71
C PRO A 100 19.20 1.90 -8.19
N GLU A 101 19.38 2.84 -9.13
CA GLU A 101 18.32 3.74 -9.62
C GLU A 101 17.05 3.02 -10.08
N PHE A 102 17.19 1.85 -10.72
CA PHE A 102 16.03 1.06 -11.16
C PHE A 102 15.16 0.62 -9.96
N CYS A 103 15.74 0.29 -8.80
CA CYS A 103 14.98 -0.05 -7.60
C CYS A 103 14.21 1.16 -7.05
N GLY A 104 14.77 2.37 -7.22
CA GLY A 104 14.07 3.64 -7.03
C GLY A 104 12.85 3.73 -7.92
N SER A 105 13.03 3.58 -9.24
CA SER A 105 11.93 3.68 -10.21
C SER A 105 10.85 2.59 -10.06
N CYS A 106 11.20 1.38 -9.64
CA CYS A 106 10.24 0.27 -9.54
C CYS A 106 9.37 0.35 -8.29
N HIS A 107 9.88 0.90 -7.19
CA HIS A 107 9.14 0.93 -5.93
C HIS A 107 8.81 2.33 -5.41
N GLY A 108 9.49 3.35 -5.92
CA GLY A 108 9.12 4.74 -5.79
C GLY A 108 8.03 5.06 -6.80
N GLY A 109 6.86 5.50 -6.34
CA GLY A 109 6.03 6.33 -7.20
C GLY A 109 6.75 7.66 -7.51
N PRO A 110 6.15 8.58 -8.29
CA PRO A 110 6.71 9.90 -8.64
C PRO A 110 7.00 10.83 -7.44
N PHE A 111 6.82 10.34 -6.22
CA PHE A 111 6.88 11.09 -4.98
C PHE A 111 7.53 10.22 -3.89
N GLU A 112 8.75 9.73 -4.13
CA GLU A 112 9.47 8.79 -3.27
C GLU A 112 9.32 9.11 -1.77
N ILE A 113 8.93 8.10 -1.00
CA ILE A 113 8.96 8.15 0.46
C ILE A 113 10.42 7.92 0.87
N GLU A 114 11.00 8.76 1.73
CA GLU A 114 12.33 8.48 2.33
C GLU A 114 12.37 7.11 3.02
N ALA A 115 11.22 6.65 3.53
CA ALA A 115 11.04 5.40 4.24
C ALA A 115 10.39 4.35 3.32
N TRP A 116 11.20 3.73 2.46
CA TRP A 116 10.78 2.68 1.54
C TRP A 116 10.41 1.36 2.26
N THR A 117 9.48 0.61 1.68
CA THR A 117 9.05 -0.70 2.17
C THR A 117 9.28 -1.81 1.10
N PRO A 118 9.79 -2.98 1.49
CA PRO A 118 10.61 -3.77 0.57
C PRO A 118 9.89 -4.51 -0.56
N ILE A 119 8.58 -4.75 -0.41
CA ILE A 119 7.78 -5.62 -1.31
C ILE A 119 6.35 -5.03 -1.48
N MET A 120 6.13 -3.78 -1.07
CA MET A 120 4.78 -3.34 -0.66
C MET A 120 3.79 -2.95 -1.74
N ASN A 121 4.22 -2.69 -2.96
CA ASN A 121 3.26 -2.50 -4.06
C ASN A 121 2.57 -3.83 -4.45
N GLU A 122 2.87 -4.92 -3.74
CA GLU A 122 2.51 -6.28 -4.13
C GLU A 122 1.66 -7.03 -3.10
N MET A 123 1.37 -6.54 -1.88
CA MET A 123 0.80 -7.43 -0.85
C MET A 123 -0.15 -6.78 0.19
N THR A 124 -1.42 -7.22 0.24
CA THR A 124 -2.30 -7.34 1.46
C THR A 124 -3.37 -8.43 1.35
N ASN A 125 -3.49 -9.12 0.21
CA ASN A 125 -4.29 -10.33 0.03
C ASN A 125 -3.87 -10.97 -1.31
N PRO A 126 -4.16 -12.26 -1.58
CA PRO A 126 -3.56 -12.95 -2.70
C PRO A 126 -3.81 -12.19 -4.00
N TRP A 127 -2.73 -11.94 -4.74
CA TRP A 127 -2.89 -11.78 -6.18
C TRP A 127 -3.74 -12.95 -6.65
N ALA A 128 -4.47 -12.80 -7.75
CA ALA A 128 -5.04 -13.94 -8.46
C ALA A 128 -3.96 -14.98 -8.91
N GLN A 129 -2.69 -14.72 -8.59
CA GLN A 129 -1.48 -15.46 -8.88
C GLN A 129 -0.71 -15.90 -7.61
N TRP A 130 -1.30 -15.70 -6.43
CA TRP A 130 -0.80 -16.19 -5.14
C TRP A 130 -1.71 -17.31 -4.65
N ASN A 131 -1.15 -18.51 -4.45
CA ASN A 131 -1.86 -19.45 -3.59
C ASN A 131 -1.54 -19.05 -2.15
N ALA A 132 -2.45 -18.29 -1.54
CA ALA A 132 -2.37 -17.86 -0.15
C ALA A 132 -3.21 -18.75 0.78
N GLU A 133 -3.62 -19.95 0.35
CA GLU A 133 -4.30 -20.88 1.23
C GLU A 133 -3.29 -21.41 2.28
N PRO A 134 -3.55 -21.21 3.59
CA PRO A 134 -2.68 -21.74 4.63
C PRO A 134 -2.53 -23.26 4.51
N GLY A 135 -1.30 -23.75 4.59
CA GLY A 135 -1.00 -25.19 4.47
C GLY A 135 -0.80 -25.69 3.02
N PHE A 136 -0.91 -24.82 2.02
CA PHE A 136 -0.55 -25.11 0.63
C PHE A 136 0.74 -24.38 0.26
N GLU A 137 1.67 -25.07 -0.39
CA GLU A 137 2.89 -24.46 -0.92
C GLU A 137 2.54 -23.35 -1.93
N SER A 138 3.38 -22.31 -2.03
CA SER A 138 3.21 -21.16 -2.93
C SER A 138 3.34 -21.54 -4.41
N PHE A 139 2.45 -22.40 -4.93
CA PHE A 139 2.47 -22.80 -6.33
C PHE A 139 1.23 -23.56 -6.89
N ALA A 140 0.15 -23.78 -6.16
CA ALA A 140 -0.90 -24.68 -6.68
C ALA A 140 -1.89 -24.05 -7.72
N PHE A 141 -1.40 -23.36 -8.75
CA PHE A 141 -2.23 -23.01 -9.93
C PHE A 141 -1.77 -23.75 -11.18
N ALA A 142 -2.57 -24.70 -11.64
CA ALA A 142 -2.24 -25.58 -12.77
C ALA A 142 -2.21 -24.89 -14.16
N THR A 143 -2.61 -23.61 -14.28
CA THR A 143 -2.98 -23.01 -15.58
C THR A 143 -2.32 -21.68 -15.92
N SER A 144 -1.51 -21.08 -15.03
CA SER A 144 -0.97 -19.72 -15.23
C SER A 144 0.56 -19.63 -15.14
N PHE A 145 1.26 -20.76 -15.03
CA PHE A 145 2.71 -20.77 -14.97
C PHE A 145 3.33 -20.78 -16.37
N PRO A 146 4.40 -20.00 -16.63
CA PRO A 146 5.16 -20.14 -17.86
C PRO A 146 5.66 -21.58 -17.99
N ALA A 147 5.33 -22.26 -19.11
CA ALA A 147 5.67 -23.67 -19.31
C ALA A 147 7.19 -23.94 -19.35
N ASP A 148 7.97 -22.87 -19.49
CA ASP A 148 9.42 -22.81 -19.56
C ASP A 148 10.08 -22.40 -18.24
N ALA A 149 9.32 -22.02 -17.22
CA ALA A 149 9.90 -21.70 -15.93
C ALA A 149 10.32 -22.99 -15.18
N GLY A 150 11.59 -23.06 -14.78
CA GLY A 150 12.15 -24.26 -14.15
C GLY A 150 13.66 -24.40 -14.38
N GLY A 151 14.31 -25.23 -13.58
CA GLY A 151 15.74 -25.47 -13.67
C GLY A 151 16.40 -25.64 -12.30
N PRO A 152 17.69 -25.99 -12.25
CA PRO A 152 18.33 -26.41 -11.00
C PRO A 152 18.31 -25.37 -9.87
N VAL A 153 18.29 -24.08 -10.18
CA VAL A 153 18.23 -23.03 -9.14
C VAL A 153 16.81 -22.87 -8.64
N TYR A 154 15.84 -22.76 -9.55
CA TYR A 154 14.42 -22.74 -9.25
C TYR A 154 14.00 -23.98 -8.43
N ASP A 155 14.27 -25.19 -8.92
CA ASP A 155 13.96 -26.46 -8.25
C ASP A 155 14.60 -26.55 -6.86
N GLY A 156 15.81 -26.00 -6.72
CA GLY A 156 16.50 -25.97 -5.44
C GLY A 156 15.88 -24.99 -4.44
N LEU A 157 15.26 -23.90 -4.91
CA LEU A 157 14.49 -22.96 -4.08
C LEU A 157 13.10 -23.51 -3.80
N THR A 158 12.46 -24.22 -4.74
CA THR A 158 11.07 -24.71 -4.61
C THR A 158 10.96 -26.13 -4.05
N GLN A 159 12.07 -26.76 -3.64
CA GLN A 159 12.06 -28.10 -3.05
C GLN A 159 11.17 -28.19 -1.79
N ALA A 160 10.55 -29.36 -1.59
CA ALA A 160 9.73 -29.66 -0.42
C ALA A 160 10.46 -29.36 0.90
N GLY A 161 9.77 -28.71 1.83
CA GLY A 161 10.32 -28.28 3.13
C GLY A 161 11.15 -27.00 3.08
N ARG A 162 11.32 -26.39 1.90
CA ARG A 162 11.91 -25.04 1.74
C ARG A 162 10.92 -24.05 1.17
N LEU A 163 10.15 -24.48 0.16
CA LEU A 163 9.01 -23.73 -0.34
C LEU A 163 7.94 -23.68 0.74
N ASP A 164 7.49 -22.48 1.07
CA ASP A 164 6.42 -22.27 2.04
C ASP A 164 5.20 -21.64 1.35
N SER A 165 4.06 -21.62 2.05
CA SER A 165 2.85 -20.93 1.61
C SER A 165 3.10 -19.43 1.47
N ALA A 166 2.54 -18.82 0.42
CA ALA A 166 2.59 -17.37 0.27
C ALA A 166 1.86 -16.66 1.43
N ALA A 167 0.91 -17.34 2.08
CA ALA A 167 0.25 -16.86 3.29
C ALA A 167 1.24 -16.56 4.43
N ASN A 168 2.34 -17.31 4.52
CA ASN A 168 3.37 -17.13 5.55
C ASN A 168 4.35 -15.98 5.22
N LEU A 169 4.40 -15.52 3.95
CA LEU A 169 5.14 -14.32 3.57
C LEU A 169 4.43 -13.04 4.01
N GLU A 170 3.09 -13.03 4.03
CA GLU A 170 2.28 -11.88 4.43
C GLU A 170 2.66 -11.32 5.81
N PRO A 171 2.71 -12.11 6.90
CA PRO A 171 3.08 -11.58 8.22
C PRO A 171 4.51 -11.02 8.26
N ILE A 172 5.44 -11.60 7.48
CA ILE A 172 6.83 -11.12 7.39
C ILE A 172 6.87 -9.73 6.76
N VAL A 173 6.12 -9.53 5.67
CA VAL A 173 6.05 -8.23 5.00
C VAL A 173 5.26 -7.23 5.84
N ARG A 174 4.17 -7.60 6.52
CA ARG A 174 3.48 -6.72 7.47
C ARG A 174 4.42 -6.22 8.56
N ALA A 175 5.26 -7.09 9.11
CA ALA A 175 6.29 -6.70 10.06
C ALA A 175 7.33 -5.72 9.47
N ALA A 176 7.64 -5.82 8.17
CA ALA A 176 8.50 -4.86 7.47
C ALA A 176 7.85 -3.47 7.36
N ILE A 177 6.53 -3.42 7.12
CA ILE A 177 5.76 -2.18 7.11
C ILE A 177 5.73 -1.58 8.51
N ASP A 178 5.37 -2.37 9.52
CA ASP A 178 5.29 -1.91 10.91
C ASP A 178 6.61 -1.29 11.36
N ARG A 179 7.73 -1.92 10.99
CA ARG A 179 9.09 -1.43 11.24
C ARG A 179 9.36 -0.08 10.58
N THR A 180 8.98 0.05 9.31
CA THR A 180 9.18 1.30 8.54
C THR A 180 8.28 2.43 9.07
N THR A 181 7.01 2.12 9.34
CA THR A 181 6.05 3.03 9.97
C THR A 181 6.53 3.48 11.34
N ALA A 182 6.99 2.56 12.19
CA ALA A 182 7.49 2.86 13.52
C ALA A 182 8.71 3.80 13.47
N ALA A 183 9.67 3.54 12.57
CA ALA A 183 10.83 4.41 12.37
C ALA A 183 10.42 5.81 11.91
N ARG A 184 9.54 5.93 10.92
CA ARG A 184 9.02 7.22 10.44
C ARG A 184 8.33 8.00 11.55
N VAL A 185 7.51 7.34 12.36
CA VAL A 185 6.79 7.97 13.49
C VAL A 185 7.72 8.35 14.63
N GLN A 186 8.83 7.63 14.84
CA GLN A 186 9.84 8.00 15.83
C GLN A 186 10.49 9.36 15.50
N ARG A 187 10.71 9.66 14.22
CA ARG A 187 11.29 10.93 13.75
C ARG A 187 10.45 12.17 14.09
N ARG A 188 9.22 12.01 14.59
CA ARG A 188 8.40 13.14 15.05
C ARG A 188 9.03 13.93 16.21
N GLY A 189 9.91 13.28 16.98
CA GLY A 189 10.64 13.92 18.08
C GLY A 189 11.94 14.59 17.63
N ASP A 190 12.29 14.48 16.35
CA ASP A 190 13.48 15.11 15.79
C ASP A 190 13.27 16.62 15.66
N ALA A 191 14.37 17.33 15.37
CA ALA A 191 14.33 18.76 15.07
C ALA A 191 13.31 19.05 13.94
N PRO A 192 12.54 20.14 14.06
CA PRO A 192 11.52 20.46 13.08
C PRO A 192 12.16 20.71 11.70
N SER A 193 11.65 20.01 10.69
CA SER A 193 11.94 20.28 9.29
C SER A 193 10.69 20.04 8.47
N LEU A 194 10.52 20.81 7.39
CA LEU A 194 9.38 20.64 6.50
C LEU A 194 9.35 19.23 5.91
N ASP A 195 10.50 18.65 5.56
CA ASP A 195 10.56 17.30 5.01
C ASP A 195 10.12 16.23 6.02
N ALA A 196 10.56 16.31 7.29
CA ALA A 196 10.13 15.37 8.32
C ALA A 196 8.63 15.53 8.65
N ALA A 197 8.14 16.76 8.76
CA ALA A 197 6.71 17.03 8.96
C ALA A 197 5.86 16.56 7.76
N ALA A 198 6.36 16.80 6.55
CA ALA A 198 5.74 16.38 5.31
C ALA A 198 5.64 14.86 5.21
N ALA A 199 6.74 14.18 5.55
CA ALA A 199 6.75 12.74 5.68
C ALA A 199 5.74 12.29 6.74
N LEU A 200 5.51 12.97 7.86
CA LEU A 200 4.49 12.48 8.80
C LEU A 200 3.06 12.57 8.22
N VAL A 201 2.70 13.69 7.60
CA VAL A 201 1.29 14.03 7.32
C VAL A 201 0.80 13.56 5.95
N ARG A 202 1.66 13.58 4.94
CA ARG A 202 1.31 13.23 3.54
C ARG A 202 0.45 11.97 3.38
N PRO A 203 0.70 10.84 4.07
CA PRO A 203 -0.09 9.61 3.94
C PRO A 203 -1.58 9.79 4.27
N VAL A 204 -1.93 10.81 5.06
CA VAL A 204 -3.32 11.11 5.43
C VAL A 204 -4.08 11.74 4.26
N PHE A 205 -3.41 12.34 3.30
CA PHE A 205 -4.04 13.01 2.13
C PHE A 205 -3.78 12.28 0.81
N CYS A 206 -2.54 11.84 0.60
CA CYS A 206 -2.10 11.18 -0.63
C CYS A 206 -1.78 9.72 -0.37
N ASP A 207 -2.18 8.86 -1.30
CA ASP A 207 -1.72 7.46 -1.29
C ASP A 207 -0.28 7.40 -1.78
N GLU A 208 0.58 6.79 -0.95
CA GLU A 208 2.01 6.66 -1.24
C GLU A 208 2.36 5.34 -1.92
N ASN A 209 1.50 4.35 -1.74
CA ASN A 209 1.54 3.06 -2.39
C ASN A 209 0.13 2.55 -2.71
N ALA A 210 0.07 1.61 -3.64
CA ALA A 210 -1.15 0.90 -3.99
C ALA A 210 -1.11 -0.52 -3.44
N ASN A 211 -2.29 -1.02 -3.06
CA ASN A 211 -2.56 -2.43 -2.92
C ASN A 211 -3.63 -2.89 -3.89
N TYR A 212 -3.94 -4.19 -3.86
CA TYR A 212 -4.96 -4.76 -4.73
C TYR A 212 -5.81 -5.77 -3.97
N VAL A 213 -7.10 -5.76 -4.26
CA VAL A 213 -8.05 -6.77 -3.79
C VAL A 213 -8.67 -7.48 -4.98
N SER A 214 -8.76 -8.80 -4.88
CA SER A 214 -9.30 -9.67 -5.92
C SER A 214 -10.70 -10.13 -5.52
N GLU A 215 -11.59 -10.24 -6.50
CA GLU A 215 -12.88 -10.89 -6.32
C GLU A 215 -12.72 -12.41 -6.46
N VAL A 216 -13.43 -13.17 -5.63
CA VAL A 216 -13.64 -14.60 -5.82
C VAL A 216 -14.71 -14.79 -6.90
N HIS A 217 -14.27 -15.19 -8.10
CA HIS A 217 -15.12 -15.22 -9.30
C HIS A 217 -16.41 -16.05 -9.13
N ASP A 218 -16.35 -17.20 -8.46
CA ASP A 218 -17.51 -18.09 -8.34
C ASP A 218 -18.57 -17.59 -7.35
N THR A 219 -18.17 -16.76 -6.38
CA THR A 219 -19.04 -16.33 -5.28
C THR A 219 -19.37 -14.84 -5.30
N GLY A 220 -18.62 -14.03 -6.05
CA GLY A 220 -18.73 -12.58 -6.06
C GLY A 220 -18.19 -11.90 -4.80
N GLU A 221 -17.43 -12.63 -3.97
CA GLU A 221 -16.85 -12.10 -2.74
C GLU A 221 -15.66 -11.18 -3.02
N LEU A 222 -15.68 -9.98 -2.46
CA LEU A 222 -14.65 -8.97 -2.61
C LEU A 222 -14.41 -8.27 -1.26
N ARG A 223 -13.18 -7.88 -0.95
CA ARG A 223 -12.93 -7.08 0.27
C ARG A 223 -13.63 -5.72 0.15
N GLN A 224 -14.31 -5.28 1.21
CA GLN A 224 -14.98 -3.97 1.25
C GLN A 224 -14.04 -2.77 1.00
N SER A 225 -12.73 -2.93 1.21
CA SER A 225 -11.73 -1.91 0.88
C SER A 225 -11.70 -1.54 -0.62
N ALA A 226 -12.31 -2.35 -1.49
CA ALA A 226 -12.55 -2.00 -2.88
C ALA A 226 -13.47 -0.77 -3.04
N VAL A 227 -14.40 -0.54 -2.11
CA VAL A 227 -15.46 0.47 -2.24
C VAL A 227 -15.49 1.48 -1.11
N LEU A 228 -14.81 1.20 -0.01
CA LEU A 228 -14.81 2.04 1.19
C LEU A 228 -13.42 2.07 1.82
N ASP A 229 -12.93 3.26 2.20
CA ASP A 229 -11.60 3.40 2.80
C ASP A 229 -11.59 2.86 4.24
N PRO A 230 -10.73 1.89 4.59
CA PRO A 230 -10.62 1.42 5.99
C PRO A 230 -10.29 2.54 6.99
N GLY A 231 -9.53 3.56 6.57
CA GLY A 231 -9.24 4.74 7.39
C GLY A 231 -10.49 5.55 7.73
N LEU A 232 -11.40 5.71 6.76
CA LEU A 232 -12.71 6.35 6.94
C LEU A 232 -13.54 5.60 7.99
N VAL A 233 -13.69 4.28 7.82
CA VAL A 233 -14.47 3.44 8.74
C VAL A 233 -13.87 3.44 10.15
N ARG A 234 -12.53 3.32 10.29
CA ARG A 234 -11.86 3.37 11.60
C ARG A 234 -12.01 4.72 12.28
N ALA A 235 -11.99 5.81 11.52
CA ALA A 235 -12.18 7.15 12.05
C ALA A 235 -13.62 7.35 12.49
N LEU A 236 -14.58 6.95 11.64
CA LEU A 236 -16.00 7.07 11.92
C LEU A 236 -16.42 6.27 13.15
N ALA A 237 -16.02 5.00 13.26
CA ALA A 237 -16.33 4.15 14.41
C ALA A 237 -15.75 4.67 15.76
N GLN A 238 -14.69 5.50 15.72
CA GLN A 238 -14.16 6.12 16.94
C GLN A 238 -14.86 7.44 17.28
N VAL A 239 -15.33 8.18 16.28
CA VAL A 239 -16.11 9.42 16.49
C VAL A 239 -17.54 9.08 16.91
N GLU A 240 -18.07 7.96 16.43
CA GLU A 240 -19.45 7.51 16.60
C GLU A 240 -19.51 6.04 17.09
N PRO A 241 -19.07 5.76 18.33
CA PRO A 241 -18.89 4.38 18.81
C PRO A 241 -20.19 3.64 19.12
N GLU A 242 -21.30 4.35 19.28
CA GLU A 242 -22.61 3.78 19.66
C GLU A 242 -23.50 3.48 18.44
N ASN A 243 -23.05 3.78 17.23
CA ASN A 243 -23.86 3.59 16.02
C ASN A 243 -23.90 2.11 15.60
N GLY A 244 -25.07 1.66 15.17
CA GLY A 244 -25.38 0.27 14.85
C GLY A 244 -25.15 -0.13 13.39
N TRP A 245 -24.25 0.53 12.67
CA TRP A 245 -24.00 0.25 11.26
C TRP A 245 -23.51 -1.16 11.00
N SER A 246 -23.91 -1.72 9.87
CA SER A 246 -23.59 -3.10 9.47
C SER A 246 -22.22 -3.29 8.82
N PHE A 247 -21.42 -2.23 8.62
CA PHE A 247 -20.12 -2.30 7.95
C PHE A 247 -18.94 -2.31 8.95
N PRO A 248 -18.39 -3.47 9.35
CA PRO A 248 -17.12 -3.55 10.06
C PRO A 248 -15.92 -3.52 9.09
N LEU A 249 -14.75 -3.26 9.65
CA LEU A 249 -13.50 -2.98 8.94
C LEU A 249 -12.93 -4.13 8.10
N ASP A 250 -13.36 -5.36 8.37
CA ASP A 250 -12.78 -6.57 7.81
C ASP A 250 -13.78 -7.36 6.95
N ASP A 251 -14.92 -6.75 6.60
CA ASP A 251 -15.98 -7.47 5.93
C ASP A 251 -15.73 -7.71 4.44
N THR A 252 -16.33 -8.80 4.00
CA THR A 252 -16.48 -9.17 2.61
C THR A 252 -17.75 -8.52 2.06
N LEU A 253 -17.61 -7.78 0.97
CA LEU A 253 -18.71 -7.38 0.11
C LEU A 253 -19.06 -8.55 -0.80
N VAL A 254 -20.32 -8.95 -0.81
CA VAL A 254 -20.82 -9.98 -1.74
C VAL A 254 -21.53 -9.28 -2.90
N LEU A 255 -20.92 -9.33 -4.08
CA LEU A 255 -21.51 -8.84 -5.32
C LEU A 255 -22.35 -9.96 -5.97
N PRO A 256 -23.37 -9.63 -6.80
CA PRO A 256 -24.03 -10.65 -7.63
C PRO A 256 -22.97 -11.37 -8.46
N PRO A 257 -22.87 -12.70 -8.55
CA PRO A 257 -21.75 -13.36 -9.22
C PRO A 257 -21.54 -12.88 -10.67
N PRO A 258 -20.28 -12.75 -11.14
CA PRO A 258 -19.97 -12.39 -12.52
C PRO A 258 -20.59 -13.37 -13.53
N ALA A 259 -20.99 -12.87 -14.69
CA ALA A 259 -21.45 -13.72 -15.78
C ALA A 259 -20.30 -14.57 -16.34
N ALA A 260 -20.64 -15.71 -16.96
CA ALA A 260 -19.64 -16.57 -17.59
C ALA A 260 -18.85 -15.80 -18.67
N GLY A 261 -17.53 -15.64 -18.46
CA GLY A 261 -16.64 -14.88 -19.33
C GLY A 261 -16.52 -13.39 -19.00
N GLU A 262 -17.24 -12.90 -17.99
CA GLU A 262 -17.05 -11.55 -17.46
C GLU A 262 -15.74 -11.49 -16.67
N ALA A 263 -14.85 -10.56 -17.02
CA ALA A 263 -13.58 -10.45 -16.32
C ALA A 263 -13.76 -9.65 -15.02
N LEU A 264 -13.62 -10.28 -13.86
CA LEU A 264 -13.30 -9.55 -12.63
C LEU A 264 -12.00 -10.04 -12.02
N VAL A 265 -11.02 -9.13 -12.05
CA VAL A 265 -9.63 -9.38 -11.65
C VAL A 265 -9.03 -8.08 -11.13
N MET A 266 -8.68 -8.06 -9.84
CA MET A 266 -7.93 -7.04 -9.11
C MET A 266 -8.40 -5.57 -9.25
N ILE A 267 -8.77 -4.97 -8.12
CA ILE A 267 -9.06 -3.54 -7.97
C ILE A 267 -7.98 -2.91 -7.11
N ALA A 268 -7.42 -1.78 -7.54
CA ALA A 268 -6.45 -1.06 -6.72
C ALA A 268 -7.13 -0.40 -5.52
N VAL A 269 -6.48 -0.49 -4.37
CA VAL A 269 -6.90 0.10 -3.09
C VAL A 269 -5.70 0.78 -2.43
N ARG A 270 -5.97 1.56 -1.38
CA ARG A 270 -4.92 2.24 -0.61
C ARG A 270 -3.92 1.24 -0.01
N GLY A 271 -2.64 1.53 -0.13
CA GLY A 271 -1.60 0.63 0.37
C GLY A 271 -1.51 0.61 1.90
N GLU A 272 -1.09 -0.54 2.43
CA GLU A 272 -1.07 -0.82 3.87
C GLU A 272 -0.15 0.12 4.65
N THR A 273 1.00 0.50 4.08
CA THR A 273 1.90 1.49 4.70
C THR A 273 1.20 2.82 4.95
N THR A 274 0.37 3.24 4.00
CA THR A 274 -0.40 4.49 4.11
C THR A 274 -1.43 4.38 5.23
N LEU A 275 -2.15 3.24 5.30
CA LEU A 275 -3.13 2.94 6.37
C LEU A 275 -2.48 2.87 7.77
N GLN A 276 -1.37 2.13 7.88
CA GLN A 276 -0.65 1.99 9.14
C GLN A 276 -0.06 3.31 9.62
N MET A 277 0.44 4.14 8.72
CA MET A 277 0.97 5.45 9.08
C MET A 277 -0.12 6.36 9.63
N GLU A 278 -1.29 6.41 9.00
CA GLU A 278 -2.46 7.12 9.52
C GLU A 278 -2.89 6.60 10.90
N GLN A 279 -2.94 5.28 11.11
CA GLN A 279 -3.23 4.68 12.40
C GLN A 279 -2.17 5.01 13.46
N ALA A 280 -0.89 5.03 13.07
CA ALA A 280 0.22 5.32 13.96
C ALA A 280 0.21 6.79 14.42
N LEU A 281 -0.13 7.74 13.55
CA LEU A 281 -0.32 9.15 13.92
C LEU A 281 -1.43 9.31 14.96
N ARG A 282 -2.55 8.59 14.79
CA ARG A 282 -3.69 8.61 15.72
C ARG A 282 -3.35 8.01 17.07
N SER A 283 -2.86 6.77 17.08
CA SER A 283 -2.50 6.04 18.30
C SER A 283 -1.44 6.74 19.14
N ARG A 284 -0.67 7.65 18.53
CA ARG A 284 0.37 8.43 19.20
C ARG A 284 -0.01 9.89 19.46
N GLY A 285 -1.25 10.27 19.21
CA GLY A 285 -1.80 11.59 19.54
C GLY A 285 -1.34 12.75 18.66
N VAL A 286 -0.79 12.49 17.47
CA VAL A 286 -0.47 13.55 16.49
C VAL A 286 -1.76 14.06 15.83
N LEU A 287 -2.68 13.15 15.54
CA LEU A 287 -3.99 13.44 14.95
C LEU A 287 -5.11 12.79 15.77
N ALA A 288 -6.27 13.43 15.86
CA ALA A 288 -7.48 12.83 16.41
C ALA A 288 -8.24 12.02 15.35
N ALA A 289 -9.19 11.17 15.78
CA ALA A 289 -10.05 10.44 14.83
C ALA A 289 -10.86 11.38 13.93
N ILE A 290 -11.37 12.48 14.49
CA ILE A 290 -12.12 13.50 13.73
C ILE A 290 -11.25 14.20 12.66
N ASP A 291 -9.95 14.35 12.90
CA ASP A 291 -9.03 14.93 11.92
C ASP A 291 -8.92 14.05 10.67
N VAL A 292 -8.73 12.74 10.89
CA VAL A 292 -8.72 11.76 9.79
C VAL A 292 -10.09 11.71 9.09
N LEU A 293 -11.18 11.75 9.85
CA LEU A 293 -12.53 11.74 9.28
C LEU A 293 -12.76 12.94 8.36
N ARG A 294 -12.31 14.14 8.72
CA ARG A 294 -12.43 15.36 7.89
C ARG A 294 -11.75 15.22 6.54
N VAL A 295 -10.62 14.53 6.47
CA VAL A 295 -9.92 14.29 5.21
C VAL A 295 -10.60 13.18 4.42
N ARG A 296 -10.93 12.07 5.09
CA ARG A 296 -11.45 10.85 4.44
C ARG A 296 -12.91 10.96 4.01
N ALA A 297 -13.65 11.91 4.58
CA ALA A 297 -15.00 12.26 4.14
C ALA A 297 -15.01 13.05 2.81
N LEU A 298 -13.87 13.56 2.34
CA LEU A 298 -13.78 14.14 1.01
C LEU A 298 -13.55 13.04 -0.01
N ASP A 299 -14.38 13.01 -1.05
CA ASP A 299 -14.28 12.05 -2.16
C ASP A 299 -14.32 10.59 -1.64
N TRP A 300 -15.27 10.31 -0.74
CA TRP A 300 -15.27 9.07 0.04
C TRP A 300 -15.70 7.84 -0.78
N GLN A 301 -16.38 8.01 -1.91
CA GLN A 301 -16.68 6.91 -2.85
C GLN A 301 -15.46 6.55 -3.73
N HIS A 302 -14.41 7.38 -3.73
CA HIS A 302 -13.12 7.11 -4.36
C HIS A 302 -12.04 6.90 -3.29
N PRO A 303 -12.01 5.74 -2.61
CA PRO A 303 -11.08 5.45 -1.51
C PRO A 303 -9.61 5.38 -1.93
N PHE A 304 -9.31 5.27 -3.22
CA PHE A 304 -7.95 5.22 -3.75
C PHE A 304 -7.71 6.34 -4.77
N ASP A 305 -6.57 7.00 -4.60
CA ASP A 305 -6.01 8.02 -5.48
C ASP A 305 -6.96 9.19 -5.73
N SER A 306 -7.44 9.80 -4.65
CA SER A 306 -8.26 11.00 -4.71
C SER A 306 -7.40 12.22 -5.05
N GLU A 307 -7.60 12.77 -6.25
CA GLU A 307 -6.97 14.01 -6.69
C GLU A 307 -7.38 15.19 -5.81
N LEU A 308 -8.61 15.19 -5.29
CA LEU A 308 -9.10 16.23 -4.38
C LEU A 308 -8.29 16.25 -3.08
N ARG A 309 -8.19 15.10 -2.38
CA ARG A 309 -7.45 15.02 -1.11
C ARG A 309 -5.96 15.30 -1.31
N CYS A 310 -5.35 14.73 -2.35
CA CYS A 310 -3.93 14.93 -2.60
C CYS A 310 -3.60 16.35 -3.13
N GLY A 311 -4.55 16.99 -3.81
CA GLY A 311 -4.44 18.39 -4.21
C GLY A 311 -4.34 19.34 -3.02
N LEU A 312 -5.18 19.15 -2.00
CA LEU A 312 -5.12 19.93 -0.75
C LEU A 312 -3.74 19.84 -0.08
N TRP A 313 -3.16 18.64 -0.06
CA TRP A 313 -1.81 18.40 0.42
C TRP A 313 -0.76 19.19 -0.37
N HIS A 314 -0.79 19.10 -1.70
CA HIS A 314 0.18 19.78 -2.55
C HIS A 314 0.09 21.30 -2.43
N GLU A 315 -1.12 21.85 -2.32
CA GLU A 315 -1.33 23.28 -2.10
C GLU A 315 -0.76 23.74 -0.75
N ALA A 316 -1.00 22.98 0.32
CA ALA A 316 -0.46 23.30 1.64
C ALA A 316 1.06 23.20 1.70
N LEU A 317 1.63 22.15 1.13
CA LEU A 317 3.09 21.99 1.05
C LEU A 317 3.72 23.14 0.24
N ALA A 318 3.08 23.57 -0.86
CA ALA A 318 3.54 24.73 -1.63
C ALA A 318 3.48 26.03 -0.82
N ARG A 319 2.42 26.25 -0.02
CA ARG A 319 2.33 27.41 0.89
C ARG A 319 3.40 27.37 1.97
N ALA A 320 3.66 26.20 2.57
CA ALA A 320 4.70 26.02 3.57
C ALA A 320 6.09 26.34 2.99
N HIS A 321 6.43 25.82 1.80
CA HIS A 321 7.67 26.17 1.10
C HIS A 321 7.78 27.64 0.71
N ALA A 322 6.66 28.33 0.49
CA ALA A 322 6.62 29.77 0.25
C ALA A 322 6.79 30.62 1.53
N GLY A 323 7.03 30.00 2.69
CA GLY A 323 7.22 30.67 3.97
C GLY A 323 5.94 30.78 4.82
N GLY A 324 4.87 30.04 4.47
CA GLY A 324 3.65 29.99 5.28
C GLY A 324 3.83 29.30 6.64
N LEU A 325 4.87 28.46 6.78
CA LEU A 325 5.27 27.82 8.03
C LEU A 325 6.80 27.88 8.16
N ASP A 326 7.31 28.43 9.27
CA ASP A 326 8.74 28.41 9.58
C ASP A 326 9.02 27.28 10.59
N PRO A 327 9.87 26.28 10.25
CA PRO A 327 10.27 25.23 11.19
C PRO A 327 10.83 25.76 12.52
N ALA A 328 11.43 26.95 12.55
CA ALA A 328 11.98 27.56 13.77
C ALA A 328 10.90 27.93 14.81
N ASP A 329 9.63 28.04 14.40
CA ASP A 329 8.51 28.35 15.29
C ASP A 329 8.02 27.13 16.08
N TYR A 330 8.56 25.94 15.81
CA TYR A 330 8.11 24.68 16.39
C TYR A 330 9.20 24.03 17.23
N ALA A 331 8.80 23.30 18.27
CA ALA A 331 9.75 22.61 19.14
C ALA A 331 10.28 21.32 18.51
N ASP A 332 9.45 20.64 17.72
CA ASP A 332 9.72 19.34 17.12
C ASP A 332 8.95 19.16 15.81
N ALA A 333 9.27 18.09 15.08
CA ALA A 333 8.59 17.74 13.84
C ALA A 333 7.10 17.39 14.05
N ALA A 334 6.67 16.96 15.23
CA ALA A 334 5.27 16.66 15.52
C ALA A 334 4.40 17.94 15.55
N GLY A 335 4.90 19.00 16.18
CA GLY A 335 4.23 20.31 16.21
C GLY A 335 4.12 20.92 14.82
N LEU A 336 5.21 20.88 14.04
CA LEU A 336 5.21 21.35 12.66
C LEU A 336 4.29 20.48 11.77
N ALA A 337 4.27 19.16 11.97
CA ALA A 337 3.34 18.26 11.28
C ALA A 337 1.88 18.60 11.58
N ARG A 338 1.55 18.92 12.84
CA ARG A 338 0.19 19.35 13.17
C ARG A 338 -0.19 20.64 12.42
N ALA A 339 0.69 21.65 12.42
CA ALA A 339 0.43 22.89 11.72
C ALA A 339 0.29 22.70 10.20
N LEU A 340 1.12 21.84 9.60
CA LEU A 340 1.02 21.50 8.18
C LEU A 340 -0.27 20.73 7.85
N PHE A 341 -0.72 19.84 8.75
CA PHE A 341 -2.02 19.18 8.63
C PHE A 341 -3.16 20.19 8.67
N ASP A 342 -3.15 21.12 9.62
CA ASP A 342 -4.20 22.13 9.76
C ASP A 342 -4.22 23.09 8.55
N ASP A 343 -3.06 23.46 8.00
CA ASP A 343 -2.98 24.22 6.74
C ASP A 343 -3.52 23.43 5.55
N ALA A 344 -3.30 22.11 5.49
CA ALA A 344 -3.88 21.23 4.46
C ALA A 344 -5.41 21.08 4.56
N LEU A 345 -6.02 21.45 5.69
CA LEU A 345 -7.47 21.55 5.80
C LEU A 345 -8.04 22.90 5.31
N VAL A 346 -7.18 23.87 4.94
CA VAL A 346 -7.64 25.16 4.43
C VAL A 346 -8.05 25.03 2.97
N VAL A 347 -9.26 25.48 2.68
CA VAL A 347 -9.87 25.56 1.35
C VAL A 347 -10.31 27.00 1.05
N GLY A 348 -10.79 27.22 -0.17
CA GLY A 348 -11.43 28.45 -0.67
C GLY A 348 -11.56 29.64 0.27
N GLY A 349 -10.86 30.73 -0.01
CA GLY A 349 -10.99 31.99 0.75
C GLY A 349 -10.45 31.93 2.18
N GLY A 350 -9.73 30.87 2.56
CA GLY A 350 -9.13 30.70 3.89
C GLY A 350 -10.02 29.95 4.89
N ALA A 351 -11.15 29.40 4.46
CA ALA A 351 -12.00 28.57 5.31
C ALA A 351 -11.29 27.25 5.63
N SER A 352 -11.44 26.71 6.84
CA SER A 352 -10.87 25.42 7.23
C SER A 352 -11.95 24.36 7.36
N LEU A 353 -11.68 23.14 6.88
CA LEU A 353 -12.57 21.99 7.15
C LEU A 353 -12.74 21.72 8.65
N ALA A 354 -11.81 22.18 9.49
CA ALA A 354 -11.94 22.13 10.94
C ALA A 354 -13.06 23.05 11.49
N ASP A 355 -13.45 24.09 10.76
CA ASP A 355 -14.50 25.04 11.15
C ASP A 355 -15.89 24.39 11.23
N ALA A 356 -16.07 23.22 10.62
CA ALA A 356 -17.28 22.40 10.77
C ALA A 356 -17.47 21.86 12.21
N GLY A 357 -16.48 21.99 13.09
CA GLY A 357 -16.57 21.59 14.48
C GLY A 357 -16.69 20.08 14.62
N THR A 358 -17.79 19.62 15.22
CA THR A 358 -18.12 18.18 15.35
C THR A 358 -18.75 17.58 14.09
N ARG A 359 -19.15 18.41 13.12
CA ARG A 359 -19.57 17.97 11.79
C ARG A 359 -18.36 17.77 10.89
N VAL A 360 -18.57 17.09 9.76
CA VAL A 360 -17.55 16.91 8.72
C VAL A 360 -18.10 17.34 7.37
N VAL A 361 -17.27 18.03 6.60
CA VAL A 361 -17.53 18.32 5.19
C VAL A 361 -17.35 17.03 4.42
N ALA A 362 -18.40 16.58 3.76
CA ALA A 362 -18.41 15.29 3.09
C ALA A 362 -18.81 15.43 1.63
N LEU A 363 -17.94 14.95 0.74
CA LEU A 363 -18.18 14.88 -0.69
C LEU A 363 -18.18 13.41 -1.09
N ALA A 364 -19.28 12.91 -1.65
CA ALA A 364 -19.34 11.55 -2.16
C ALA A 364 -18.36 11.33 -3.32
N ASP A 365 -18.42 12.22 -4.30
CA ASP A 365 -17.67 12.15 -5.55
C ASP A 365 -17.08 13.52 -5.88
N ALA A 366 -15.75 13.60 -6.01
CA ALA A 366 -15.06 14.82 -6.46
C ALA A 366 -15.34 15.19 -7.93
N GLY A 367 -15.98 14.32 -8.70
CA GLY A 367 -16.55 14.61 -10.03
C GLY A 367 -17.79 15.52 -9.97
N ASP A 368 -18.43 15.69 -8.82
CA ASP A 368 -19.53 16.65 -8.65
C ASP A 368 -18.99 18.09 -8.67
N ALA A 369 -19.05 18.71 -9.85
CA ALA A 369 -18.58 20.07 -10.06
C ALA A 369 -19.28 21.12 -9.18
N ALA A 370 -20.55 20.90 -8.80
CA ALA A 370 -21.27 21.82 -7.93
C ALA A 370 -20.74 21.72 -6.50
N ALA A 371 -20.63 20.50 -5.96
CA ALA A 371 -20.10 20.28 -4.62
C ALA A 371 -18.64 20.74 -4.48
N VAL A 372 -17.80 20.50 -5.50
CA VAL A 372 -16.42 21.01 -5.54
C VAL A 372 -16.36 22.53 -5.65
N ALA A 373 -17.29 23.16 -6.37
CA ALA A 373 -17.36 24.63 -6.44
C ALA A 373 -17.74 25.26 -5.09
N GLU A 374 -18.66 24.65 -4.34
CA GLU A 374 -19.00 25.06 -2.97
C GLU A 374 -17.79 24.94 -2.04
N LEU A 375 -17.07 23.81 -2.09
CA LEU A 375 -15.85 23.57 -1.31
C LEU A 375 -14.76 24.61 -1.62
N ARG A 376 -14.48 24.85 -2.91
CA ARG A 376 -13.49 25.85 -3.38
C ARG A 376 -13.89 27.29 -3.10
N ALA A 377 -15.17 27.55 -2.84
CA ALA A 377 -15.66 28.86 -2.41
C ALA A 377 -15.67 29.02 -0.89
N GLY A 378 -15.25 28.00 -0.12
CA GLY A 378 -15.28 28.02 1.35
C GLY A 378 -16.69 27.93 1.93
N ARG A 379 -17.69 27.50 1.15
CA ARG A 379 -19.10 27.40 1.59
C ARG A 379 -19.36 26.06 2.26
N LEU A 380 -18.69 25.84 3.40
CA LEU A 380 -18.64 24.53 4.06
C LEU A 380 -19.97 24.07 4.66
N ASP A 381 -20.82 25.01 5.11
CA ASP A 381 -22.10 24.66 5.74
C ASP A 381 -23.05 23.88 4.82
N ALA A 382 -22.98 24.11 3.51
CA ALA A 382 -23.79 23.39 2.52
C ALA A 382 -23.37 21.91 2.36
N LEU A 383 -22.14 21.58 2.77
CA LEU A 383 -21.51 20.26 2.60
C LEU A 383 -21.30 19.55 3.94
N ALA A 384 -21.43 20.27 5.05
CA ALA A 384 -21.16 19.77 6.39
C ALA A 384 -22.34 18.95 6.93
N GLN A 385 -22.07 17.69 7.27
CA GLN A 385 -23.04 16.78 7.87
C GLN A 385 -22.52 16.19 9.18
N THR A 386 -23.41 15.61 9.99
CA THR A 386 -22.99 14.88 11.18
C THR A 386 -22.24 13.61 10.76
N PRO A 387 -21.29 13.12 11.57
CA PRO A 387 -20.68 11.83 11.33
C PRO A 387 -21.72 10.69 11.24
N ALA A 388 -22.77 10.74 12.07
CA ALA A 388 -23.91 9.82 11.95
C ALA A 388 -24.55 9.79 10.54
N ALA A 389 -24.86 10.96 9.98
CA ALA A 389 -25.45 11.06 8.63
C ALA A 389 -24.49 10.57 7.53
N LEU A 390 -23.19 10.79 7.68
CA LEU A 390 -22.18 10.23 6.78
C LEU A 390 -22.17 8.70 6.83
N GLY A 391 -22.26 8.09 8.02
CA GLY A 391 -22.34 6.64 8.14
C GLY A 391 -23.61 6.04 7.53
N ASP A 392 -24.76 6.70 7.69
CA ASP A 392 -26.00 6.28 7.03
C ASP A 392 -25.89 6.36 5.50
N ALA A 393 -25.20 7.39 4.98
CA ALA A 393 -24.92 7.52 3.55
C ALA A 393 -23.98 6.42 3.04
N ILE A 394 -23.00 6.01 3.85
CA ILE A 394 -22.10 4.88 3.54
C ILE A 394 -22.86 3.56 3.51
N GLU A 395 -23.75 3.30 4.47
CA GLU A 395 -24.56 2.08 4.49
C GLU A 395 -25.48 2.00 3.27
N ALA A 396 -26.13 3.10 2.91
CA ALA A 396 -26.92 3.19 1.68
C ALA A 396 -26.08 2.97 0.42
N TRP A 397 -24.85 3.51 0.38
CA TRP A 397 -23.91 3.29 -0.73
C TRP A 397 -23.53 1.82 -0.84
N LEU A 398 -23.12 1.16 0.25
CA LEU A 398 -22.76 -0.26 0.23
C LEU A 398 -23.91 -1.14 -0.27
N ALA A 399 -25.14 -0.86 0.18
CA ALA A 399 -26.33 -1.54 -0.30
C ALA A 399 -26.56 -1.32 -1.82
N SER A 400 -26.26 -0.11 -2.33
CA SER A 400 -26.38 0.19 -3.77
C SER A 400 -25.33 -0.52 -4.62
N VAL A 401 -24.12 -0.69 -4.09
CA VAL A 401 -23.01 -1.38 -4.77
C VAL A 401 -23.27 -2.88 -4.91
N ALA A 402 -23.95 -3.49 -3.93
CA ALA A 402 -24.30 -4.92 -3.94
C ALA A 402 -25.42 -5.30 -4.95
N THR A 403 -25.65 -4.46 -5.96
CA THR A 403 -26.64 -4.67 -7.03
C THR A 403 -25.96 -4.89 -8.39
N PRO A 404 -26.67 -5.40 -9.42
CA PRO A 404 -26.10 -5.51 -10.77
C PRO A 404 -25.59 -4.17 -11.33
N ALA A 405 -26.29 -3.06 -11.09
CA ALA A 405 -25.84 -1.73 -11.51
C ALA A 405 -24.58 -1.27 -10.75
N GLY A 406 -24.46 -1.63 -9.47
CA GLY A 406 -23.27 -1.37 -8.66
C GLY A 406 -22.03 -2.14 -9.15
N ARG A 407 -22.21 -3.38 -9.62
CA ARG A 407 -21.15 -4.16 -10.28
C ARG A 407 -20.60 -3.45 -11.52
N ASP A 408 -21.46 -2.90 -12.38
CA ASP A 408 -21.03 -2.16 -13.58
C ASP A 408 -20.24 -0.89 -13.22
N ALA A 409 -20.66 -0.19 -12.16
CA ALA A 409 -19.94 0.96 -11.64
C ALA A 409 -18.55 0.56 -11.12
N LEU A 410 -18.43 -0.57 -10.42
CA LEU A 410 -17.14 -1.08 -9.95
C LEU A 410 -16.21 -1.50 -11.08
N ALA A 411 -16.74 -2.04 -12.18
CA ALA A 411 -15.94 -2.36 -13.36
C ALA A 411 -15.32 -1.09 -13.97
N THR A 412 -16.06 0.01 -14.01
CA THR A 412 -15.56 1.31 -14.47
C THR A 412 -14.46 1.83 -13.53
N GLU A 413 -14.73 1.77 -12.22
CA GLU A 413 -13.80 2.26 -11.20
C GLU A 413 -12.49 1.46 -11.17
N ARG A 414 -12.57 0.15 -11.38
CA ARG A 414 -11.41 -0.73 -11.56
C ARG A 414 -10.50 -0.27 -12.69
N VAL A 415 -11.05 0.08 -13.86
CA VAL A 415 -10.25 0.56 -15.00
C VAL A 415 -9.63 1.92 -14.67
N ARG A 416 -10.40 2.85 -14.09
CA ARG A 416 -9.90 4.17 -13.67
C ARG A 416 -8.72 4.05 -12.71
N ARG A 417 -8.90 3.30 -11.63
CA ARG A 417 -7.87 3.06 -10.62
C ARG A 417 -6.68 2.31 -11.18
N GLY A 418 -6.91 1.33 -12.06
CA GLY A 418 -5.84 0.61 -12.73
C GLY A 418 -5.00 1.49 -13.65
N CYS A 419 -5.62 2.37 -14.44
CA CYS A 419 -4.89 3.40 -15.19
C CYS A 419 -4.05 4.29 -14.26
N SER A 420 -4.64 4.75 -13.16
CA SER A 420 -3.95 5.62 -12.20
C SER A 420 -2.76 4.92 -11.55
N ALA A 421 -2.96 3.66 -11.12
CA ALA A 421 -1.91 2.85 -10.54
C ALA A 421 -0.78 2.59 -11.54
N ARG A 422 -1.07 2.30 -12.82
CA ARG A 422 -0.04 2.14 -13.86
C ARG A 422 0.77 3.41 -14.12
N ARG A 423 0.09 4.56 -14.14
CA ARG A 423 0.75 5.86 -14.31
C ARG A 423 1.66 6.21 -13.13
N ARG A 424 1.23 5.89 -11.90
CA ARG A 424 1.93 6.27 -10.67
C ARG A 424 2.94 5.23 -10.20
N PHE A 425 2.74 3.95 -10.51
CA PHE A 425 3.55 2.85 -10.00
C PHE A 425 4.03 1.97 -11.18
N PRO A 426 5.32 2.04 -11.55
CA PRO A 426 5.83 1.34 -12.74
C PRO A 426 5.68 -0.19 -12.73
N ILE A 427 5.51 -0.80 -11.56
CA ILE A 427 5.29 -2.24 -11.38
C ILE A 427 3.82 -2.64 -11.12
N ALA A 428 2.88 -1.70 -11.31
CA ALA A 428 1.47 -2.00 -11.16
C ALA A 428 1.04 -3.17 -12.07
N PRO A 429 0.18 -4.07 -11.58
CA PRO A 429 -0.39 -5.16 -12.36
C PRO A 429 -1.09 -4.64 -13.62
N LEU A 430 -1.00 -5.43 -14.68
CA LEU A 430 -1.86 -5.22 -15.83
C LEU A 430 -3.28 -5.64 -15.47
N ILE A 431 -4.15 -4.65 -15.22
CA ILE A 431 -5.57 -4.88 -14.99
C ILE A 431 -6.27 -4.92 -16.37
N PRO A 432 -7.05 -5.97 -16.70
CA PRO A 432 -7.83 -6.02 -17.93
C PRO A 432 -8.63 -4.72 -18.17
N GLY A 433 -8.56 -4.18 -19.39
CA GLY A 433 -9.15 -2.89 -19.75
C GLY A 433 -8.19 -1.71 -19.61
N THR A 434 -7.03 -1.90 -18.98
CA THR A 434 -6.04 -0.83 -18.79
C THR A 434 -4.95 -0.79 -19.86
N GLN A 435 -4.99 -1.64 -20.89
CA GLN A 435 -3.91 -1.77 -21.88
C GLN A 435 -3.56 -0.44 -22.58
N ALA A 436 -4.58 0.40 -22.82
CA ALA A 436 -4.45 1.69 -23.49
C ALA A 436 -4.19 2.87 -22.53
N CYS A 437 -4.10 2.64 -21.21
CA CYS A 437 -3.75 3.69 -20.27
C CYS A 437 -2.30 4.15 -20.53
N PRO A 438 -2.03 5.46 -20.51
CA PRO A 438 -0.72 6.04 -20.77
C PRO A 438 0.33 5.67 -19.70
#